data_AF-A0A6B3EG28-F1
#
_entry.id   AF-A0A6B3EG28-F1
#
_cell.length_a   1.000
_cell.length_b   1.000
_cell.length_c   1.000
_cell.angle_alpha   90.00
_cell.angle_beta   90.00
_cell.angle_gamma   90.00
#
_symmetry.space_group_name_H-M   'P 1'
#
loop_
_entity.id
_entity.type
_entity.pdbx_description
1 polymer ?
#
loop_
_entity_poly.entity_id
_entity_poly.type
_entity_poly.pdbx_seq_one_letter_code
_entity_poly.pdbx_strand_id
1 'polypeptide(L)'
;MRKLVALPVLAADALSSVAYGPEALLTVLVLAGTAGLDWALPIAATIAFLMLAVGLSYRQTIRAYPHGGGSYIVASDNLGRMPGLLA
;
A
#
# COMPACT_ATOMS: atom_id res chain seq x y z
N MET A 1 2.87 -22.62 -2.94
CA MET A 1 4.09 -22.26 -2.17
C MET A 1 3.82 -22.45 -0.68
N ARG A 2 4.84 -22.82 0.13
CA ARG A 2 4.71 -22.82 1.59
C ARG A 2 4.58 -21.38 2.11
N LYS A 3 3.75 -21.13 3.13
CA LYS A 3 3.50 -19.77 3.67
C LYS A 3 4.79 -19.01 4.01
N LEU A 4 5.79 -19.71 4.55
CA LEU A 4 7.11 -19.17 4.90
C LEU A 4 7.90 -18.64 3.70
N VAL A 5 7.66 -19.17 2.49
CA VAL A 5 8.32 -18.73 1.25
C VAL A 5 7.47 -17.70 0.52
N ALA A 6 6.13 -17.84 0.58
CA ALA A 6 5.21 -16.91 -0.05
C ALA A 6 5.27 -15.50 0.58
N LEU A 7 5.35 -15.41 1.91
CA LEU A 7 5.34 -14.14 2.63
C LEU A 7 6.50 -13.21 2.21
N PRO A 8 7.79 -13.61 2.28
CA PRO A 8 8.89 -12.73 1.90
C PRO A 8 8.89 -12.37 0.41
N VAL A 9 8.46 -13.28 -0.47
CA VAL A 9 8.40 -13.01 -1.93
C VAL A 9 7.30 -12.00 -2.25
N LEU A 10 6.12 -12.12 -1.66
CA LEU A 10 4.99 -11.22 -1.90
C LEU A 10 5.12 -9.90 -1.13
N ALA A 11 5.82 -9.89 0.01
CA ALA A 11 6.06 -8.69 0.80
C ALA A 11 7.28 -7.88 0.34
N ALA A 12 8.07 -8.37 -0.62
CA ALA A 12 9.28 -7.71 -1.09
C ALA A 12 9.01 -6.29 -1.62
N ASP A 13 7.90 -6.08 -2.32
CA ASP A 13 7.49 -4.78 -2.84
C ASP A 13 7.20 -3.76 -1.72
N ALA A 14 6.44 -4.19 -0.71
CA ALA A 14 6.16 -3.37 0.47
C ALA A 14 7.43 -3.08 1.28
N LEU A 15 8.32 -4.06 1.43
CA LEU A 15 9.63 -3.88 2.10
C LEU A 15 10.52 -2.88 1.36
N SER A 16 10.56 -2.96 0.03
CA SER A 16 11.32 -2.02 -0.79
C SER A 16 10.81 -0.59 -0.65
N SER A 17 9.48 -0.41 -0.62
CA SER A 17 8.85 0.90 -0.41
C SER A 17 9.16 1.49 0.97
N VAL A 18 9.20 0.67 2.02
CA VAL A 18 9.58 1.12 3.38
C VAL A 18 11.05 1.50 3.47
N ALA A 19 11.93 0.83 2.72
CA ALA A 19 13.35 1.15 2.68
C ALA A 19 13.63 2.50 1.99
N TYR A 20 12.92 2.81 0.89
CA TYR A 20 13.15 4.01 0.10
C TYR A 20 12.29 5.22 0.54
N GLY A 21 11.04 4.98 0.94
CA GLY A 21 10.04 6.03 1.18
C GLY A 21 10.45 7.12 2.17
N PRO A 22 10.99 6.79 3.37
CA PRO A 22 11.39 7.79 4.35
C PRO A 22 12.50 8.71 3.85
N GLU A 23 13.49 8.17 3.14
CA GLU A 23 14.59 8.96 2.57
C GLU A 23 14.07 9.92 1.49
N ALA A 24 13.22 9.42 0.58
CA ALA A 24 12.62 10.23 -0.47
C ALA A 24 11.76 11.37 0.11
N LEU A 25 10.97 11.08 1.15
CA LEU A 25 10.18 12.08 1.87
C LEU A 25 11.06 13.20 2.44
N LEU A 26 12.10 12.84 3.20
CA LEU A 26 13.00 13.81 3.81
C LEU A 26 13.75 14.63 2.77
N THR A 27 14.19 14.01 1.67
CA THR A 27 14.87 14.70 0.57
C THR A 27 13.99 15.81 -0.02
N VAL A 28 12.72 15.53 -0.28
CA VAL A 28 11.77 16.52 -0.80
C VAL A 28 11.49 17.63 0.23
N LEU A 29 11.33 17.29 1.51
CA LEU A 29 11.08 18.29 2.55
C LEU A 29 12.29 19.19 2.81
N VAL A 30 13.51 18.65 2.72
CA VAL A 30 14.75 19.44 2.81
C VAL A 30 14.83 20.44 1.65
N LEU A 31 14.46 20.02 0.43
CA LEU A 31 14.39 20.93 -0.73
C LEU A 31 13.34 22.04 -0.54
N ALA A 32 12.28 21.79 0.23
CA ALA A 32 11.28 22.78 0.59
C ALA A 32 11.75 23.76 1.70
N GLY A 33 12.93 23.55 2.29
CA GLY A 33 13.51 24.39 3.34
C GLY A 33 13.23 23.90 4.77
N THR A 34 13.77 24.58 5.77
CA THR A 34 13.73 24.15 7.18
C THR A 34 12.31 24.04 7.73
N ALA A 35 11.39 24.91 7.31
CA ALA A 35 9.97 24.84 7.68
C ALA A 35 9.25 23.60 7.10
N GLY A 36 9.80 22.97 6.06
CA GLY A 36 9.29 21.72 5.51
C GLY A 36 9.51 20.53 6.45
N LEU A 37 10.54 20.55 7.30
CA LEU A 37 10.87 19.43 8.17
C LEU A 37 9.86 19.23 9.30
N ASP A 38 9.17 20.30 9.72
CA ASP A 38 8.07 20.22 10.69
C ASP A 38 6.92 19.34 10.18
N TRP A 39 6.79 19.19 8.86
CA TRP A 39 5.80 18.34 8.22
C TRP A 39 6.20 16.87 8.11
N ALA A 40 7.45 16.51 8.41
CA ALA A 40 7.92 15.13 8.25
C ALA A 40 7.11 14.14 9.12
N LEU A 41 6.93 14.49 10.39
CA LEU A 41 6.19 13.65 11.34
C LEU A 41 4.68 13.52 11.01
N PRO A 42 3.92 14.61 10.75
CA PRO A 42 2.51 14.49 10.39
C PRO A 42 2.30 13.77 9.05
N ILE A 43 3.18 13.94 8.07
CA ILE A 43 3.10 13.20 6.81
C ILE A 43 3.36 11.71 7.06
N ALA A 44 4.43 11.36 7.79
CA ALA A 44 4.73 9.96 8.12
C ALA A 44 3.59 9.29 8.89
N ALA A 45 2.98 10.00 9.85
CA ALA A 45 1.83 9.50 10.59
C ALA A 45 0.61 9.27 9.68
N THR A 46 0.36 10.17 8.73
CA THR A 46 -0.72 10.03 7.74
C THR A 46 -0.50 8.81 6.83
N ILE A 47 0.73 8.61 6.36
CA ILE A 47 1.11 7.43 5.56
C ILE A 47 0.92 6.14 6.37
N ALA A 48 1.37 6.12 7.63
CA ALA A 48 1.19 4.97 8.51
C ALA A 48 -0.30 4.64 8.73
N PHE A 49 -1.12 5.67 8.94
CA PHE A 49 -2.57 5.52 9.04
C PHE A 49 -3.19 4.95 7.75
N LEU A 50 -2.79 5.46 6.58
CA LEU A 50 -3.23 4.92 5.29
C LEU A 50 -2.84 3.45 5.11
N MET A 51 -1.62 3.07 5.48
CA MET A 51 -1.17 1.67 5.43
C MET A 51 -2.03 0.76 6.32
N LEU A 52 -2.42 1.22 7.51
CA LEU A 52 -3.35 0.49 8.38
C LEU A 52 -4.73 0.33 7.73
N ALA A 53 -5.27 1.41 7.15
CA ALA A 53 -6.57 1.37 6.47
C ALA A 53 -6.56 0.40 5.29
N VAL A 54 -5.51 0.44 4.46
CA VAL A 54 -5.33 -0.49 3.33
C VAL A 54 -5.17 -1.93 3.83
N GLY A 55 -4.39 -2.16 4.88
CA GLY A 55 -4.22 -3.49 5.47
C GLY A 55 -5.54 -4.07 6.00
N LEU A 56 -6.38 -3.25 6.65
CA LEU A 56 -7.72 -3.64 7.08
C LEU A 56 -8.65 -3.93 5.89
N SER A 57 -8.60 -3.09 4.85
CA SER A 57 -9.35 -3.29 3.61
C SER A 57 -9.00 -4.63 2.94
N TYR A 58 -7.71 -4.93 2.78
CA TYR A 58 -7.29 -6.22 2.23
C TYR A 58 -7.71 -7.42 3.07
N ARG A 59 -7.73 -7.30 4.40
CA ARG A 59 -8.27 -8.37 5.25
C ARG A 59 -9.75 -8.65 4.97
N GLN A 60 -10.54 -7.61 4.69
CA GLN A 60 -11.94 -7.76 4.31
C GLN A 60 -12.07 -8.42 2.93
N THR A 61 -11.31 -7.93 1.94
CA THR A 61 -11.31 -8.47 0.58
C THR A 61 -10.89 -9.95 0.54
N ILE A 62 -9.82 -10.33 1.23
CA ILE A 62 -9.36 -11.74 1.28
C ILE A 62 -10.44 -12.65 1.89
N ARG A 63 -11.20 -12.15 2.87
CA ARG A 63 -12.30 -12.92 3.48
C ARG A 63 -13.50 -13.04 2.53
N ALA A 64 -13.80 -12.00 1.75
CA ALA A 64 -14.88 -12.01 0.77
C ALA A 64 -14.53 -12.84 -0.49
N TYR A 65 -13.25 -12.92 -0.86
CA TYR A 65 -12.75 -13.62 -2.04
C TYR A 65 -11.75 -14.76 -1.69
N PRO A 66 -12.22 -15.85 -1.04
CA PRO A 66 -11.36 -16.89 -0.48
C PRO A 66 -10.62 -17.74 -1.53
N HIS A 67 -11.09 -17.76 -2.78
CA HIS A 67 -10.46 -18.47 -3.90
C HIS A 67 -9.43 -17.62 -4.65
N GLY A 68 -9.14 -16.41 -4.17
CA GLY A 68 -8.28 -15.45 -4.83
C GLY A 68 -9.10 -14.46 -5.67
N GLY A 69 -9.08 -13.19 -5.26
CA GLY A 69 -9.68 -12.08 -5.99
C GLY A 69 -8.62 -11.00 -6.17
N GLY A 70 -7.90 -11.04 -7.29
CA GLY A 70 -7.03 -9.92 -7.68
C GLY A 70 -7.85 -8.65 -7.92
N SER A 71 -7.19 -7.49 -8.00
CA SER A 71 -7.85 -6.18 -8.21
C SER A 71 -8.85 -6.22 -9.37
N TYR A 72 -8.47 -6.85 -10.49
CA TYR A 72 -9.34 -7.09 -11.64
C TYR A 72 -10.65 -7.81 -11.30
N ILE A 73 -10.59 -8.92 -10.55
CA ILE A 73 -11.78 -9.74 -10.22
C ILE A 73 -12.68 -8.95 -9.27
N VAL A 74 -12.10 -8.36 -8.23
CA VAL A 74 -12.85 -7.58 -7.23
C VAL A 74 -13.52 -6.38 -7.90
N ALA A 75 -12.81 -5.63 -8.75
CA ALA A 75 -13.37 -4.49 -9.46
C ALA A 75 -14.42 -4.91 -10.51
N SER A 76 -14.19 -6.00 -11.24
CA SER A 76 -15.15 -6.53 -12.22
C SER A 76 -16.47 -6.94 -11.58
N ASP A 77 -16.42 -7.62 -10.42
CA ASP A 77 -17.60 -8.12 -9.72
C ASP A 77 -18.41 -7.00 -9.06
N ASN A 78 -17.75 -5.92 -8.58
CA ASN A 78 -18.43 -4.85 -7.84
C ASN A 78 -18.84 -3.65 -8.72
N LEU A 79 -18.08 -3.36 -9.78
CA LEU A 79 -18.22 -2.14 -10.57
C LEU A 79 -18.46 -2.43 -12.08
N GLY A 80 -18.32 -3.69 -12.50
CA GLY A 80 -18.47 -4.12 -13.88
C GLY A 80 -17.17 -4.19 -14.66
N ARG A 81 -17.26 -4.65 -15.92
CA ARG A 81 -16.09 -5.03 -16.73
C ARG A 81 -15.13 -3.89 -17.04
N MET A 82 -15.65 -2.70 -17.36
CA MET A 82 -14.83 -1.54 -17.74
C MET A 82 -13.92 -1.07 -16.59
N PRO A 83 -14.43 -0.80 -15.37
CA PRO A 83 -13.56 -0.48 -14.24
C PRO A 83 -12.69 -1.67 -13.83
N GLY A 84 -13.15 -2.91 -14.02
CA GLY A 84 -12.33 -4.11 -13.86
C GLY A 84 -11.04 -4.08 -14.68
N LEU A 85 -11.12 -3.73 -15.96
CA LEU A 85 -9.97 -3.66 -16.88
C LEU A 85 -8.96 -2.54 -16.55
N LEU A 86 -9.38 -1.52 -15.79
CA LEU A 86 -8.51 -0.41 -15.37
C LEU A 86 -7.77 -0.69 -14.06
N ALA A 87 -8.19 -1.72 -13.32
CA ALA A 87 -7.69 -2.08 -11.99
C ALA A 87 -6.51 -3.05 -12.03
#